data_AF-A0A502LAK4-F1
#
_entry.id   AF-A0A502LAK4-F1
#
_cell.length_a   1.000
_cell.length_b   1.000
_cell.length_c   1.000
_cell.angle_alpha   90.00
_cell.angle_beta   90.00
_cell.angle_gamma   90.00
#
_symmetry.space_group_name_H-M   'P 1'
#
loop_
_entity.id
_entity.type
_entity.pdbx_description
1 polymer ?
#
loop_
_entity_poly.entity_id
_entity_poly.type
_entity_poly.pdbx_seq_one_letter_code
_entity_poly.pdbx_strand_id
1 'polypeptide(L)'
;MSVTMTPAANERVKSFMANRGKGLGLRLGIKTTGCSGLAYVLEFVDDLNEDDQLFSIDDVNIIIDTKSLVYLEGIELDFVKEGLNEGFKFTNPNAKGECGCGESFNV
;
A
#
# COMPACT_ATOMS: atom_id res chain seq x y z
N MET A 1 -6.94 11.01 9.04
CA MET A 1 -6.34 10.86 7.69
C MET A 1 -5.55 9.57 7.74
N SER A 2 -6.13 8.47 7.26
CA SER A 2 -5.61 7.13 7.54
C SER A 2 -4.51 6.72 6.56
N VAL A 3 -4.63 7.01 5.26
CA VAL A 3 -3.63 6.69 4.23
C VAL A 3 -3.61 7.78 3.16
N THR A 4 -2.42 8.14 2.66
CA THR A 4 -2.22 9.11 1.57
C THR A 4 -1.38 8.51 0.44
N MET A 5 -1.46 9.13 -0.74
CA MET A 5 -0.67 8.73 -1.91
C MET A 5 -0.09 9.96 -2.61
N THR A 6 1.11 9.81 -3.18
CA THR A 6 1.65 10.83 -4.08
C THR A 6 0.99 10.74 -5.46
N PRO A 7 1.08 11.80 -6.29
CA PRO A 7 0.58 11.77 -7.66
C PRO A 7 1.19 10.63 -8.49
N ALA A 8 2.49 10.38 -8.33
CA ALA A 8 3.20 9.31 -9.05
C ALA A 8 2.66 7.93 -8.68
N ALA A 9 2.41 7.67 -7.39
CA ALA A 9 1.78 6.43 -6.94
C ALA A 9 0.37 6.28 -7.51
N ASN A 10 -0.42 7.36 -7.48
CA ASN A 10 -1.79 7.32 -7.99
C ASN A 10 -1.84 6.99 -9.49
N GLU A 11 -1.02 7.67 -10.31
CA GLU A 11 -0.92 7.39 -11.75
C GLU A 11 -0.47 5.95 -12.02
N ARG A 12 0.46 5.43 -11.21
CA ARG A 12 0.92 4.05 -11.36
C ARG A 12 -0.17 3.04 -11.03
N VAL A 13 -0.91 3.25 -9.94
CA VAL A 13 -2.03 2.38 -9.57
C VAL A 13 -3.13 2.43 -10.63
N LYS A 14 -3.49 3.62 -11.14
CA LYS A 14 -4.44 3.75 -12.25
C LYS A 14 -4.00 2.96 -13.47
N SER A 15 -2.72 3.04 -13.82
CA SER A 15 -2.15 2.27 -14.93
C SER A 15 -2.25 0.77 -14.70
N PHE A 16 -2.01 0.29 -13.48
CA PHE A 16 -2.15 -1.12 -13.11
C PHE A 16 -3.60 -1.61 -13.17
N MET A 17 -4.54 -0.81 -12.65
CA MET A 17 -5.97 -1.11 -12.73
C MET A 17 -6.47 -1.12 -14.18
N ALA A 18 -6.06 -0.14 -14.98
CA ALA A 18 -6.40 -0.06 -16.40
C ALA A 18 -5.81 -1.23 -17.19
N ASN A 19 -4.57 -1.64 -16.91
CA ASN A 19 -3.94 -2.78 -17.55
C ASN A 19 -4.60 -4.11 -17.16
N ARG A 20 -5.00 -4.25 -15.89
CA ARG A 20 -5.77 -5.41 -15.42
C ARG A 20 -7.17 -5.46 -16.04
N GLY A 21 -7.79 -4.31 -16.27
CA GLY A 21 -9.10 -4.16 -16.91
C GLY A 21 -10.29 -4.61 -16.07
N LYS A 22 -10.07 -4.98 -14.80
CA LYS A 22 -11.11 -5.41 -13.84
C LYS A 22 -10.61 -5.29 -12.40
N GLY A 23 -11.53 -5.29 -11.45
CA GLY A 23 -11.29 -5.20 -10.01
C GLY A 23 -11.83 -3.90 -9.43
N LEU A 24 -12.18 -3.94 -8.14
CA LEU A 24 -12.66 -2.80 -7.37
C LEU A 24 -11.54 -1.82 -7.01
N GLY A 25 -10.33 -2.33 -6.73
CA GLY A 25 -9.19 -1.50 -6.32
C GLY A 25 -7.96 -2.31 -5.91
N LEU A 26 -7.05 -1.66 -5.19
CA LEU A 26 -5.87 -2.30 -4.59
C LEU A 26 -6.01 -2.39 -3.08
N ARG A 27 -5.78 -3.58 -2.51
CA ARG A 27 -5.60 -3.76 -1.07
C ARG A 27 -4.18 -3.41 -0.67
N LEU A 28 -4.03 -2.52 0.30
CA LEU A 28 -2.80 -2.30 1.03
C LEU A 28 -2.93 -3.01 2.39
N GLY A 29 -2.09 -4.02 2.60
CA GLY A 29 -2.09 -4.81 3.83
C GLY A 29 -0.69 -4.98 4.40
N ILE A 30 -0.64 -5.63 5.56
CA ILE A 30 0.60 -6.06 6.21
C ILE A 30 0.67 -7.58 6.23
N LYS A 31 1.82 -8.13 5.80
CA LYS A 31 2.17 -9.54 6.03
C LYS A 31 3.32 -9.64 7.03
N THR A 32 3.31 -10.68 7.83
CA THR A 32 4.46 -11.03 8.68
C THR A 32 5.57 -11.63 7.81
N THR A 33 6.81 -11.17 7.99
CA THR A 33 7.99 -11.67 7.27
C THR A 33 9.16 -11.90 8.26
N GLY A 34 9.92 -12.97 8.06
CA GLY A 34 11.02 -13.33 8.97
C GLY A 34 10.56 -13.67 10.41
N CYS A 35 11.48 -13.59 11.37
CA CYS A 35 11.18 -13.95 12.78
C CYS A 35 10.34 -12.88 13.52
N SER A 36 10.36 -11.62 13.08
CA SER A 36 9.63 -10.52 13.76
C SER A 36 9.30 -9.34 12.84
N GLY A 37 9.53 -9.43 11.52
CA GLY A 37 9.35 -8.32 10.60
C GLY A 37 7.94 -8.22 10.06
N LEU A 38 7.55 -7.01 9.64
CA LEU A 38 6.33 -6.74 8.91
C LEU A 38 6.71 -6.27 7.50
N ALA A 39 5.92 -6.66 6.50
CA ALA A 39 6.10 -6.22 5.11
C ALA A 39 4.78 -5.71 4.54
N TYR A 40 4.87 -4.69 3.72
CA TYR A 40 3.73 -4.17 2.98
C TYR A 40 3.36 -5.13 1.85
N VAL A 41 2.06 -5.28 1.61
CA VAL A 41 1.54 -6.04 0.47
C VAL A 41 0.52 -5.22 -0.29
N LEU A 42 0.62 -5.30 -1.62
CA LEU A 42 -0.34 -4.74 -2.56
C LEU A 42 -0.98 -5.87 -3.34
N GLU A 43 -2.31 -5.98 -3.28
CA GLU A 43 -3.07 -7.02 -3.96
C GLU A 43 -4.26 -6.43 -4.69
N PHE A 44 -4.62 -6.96 -5.85
CA PHE A 44 -5.85 -6.54 -6.51
C PHE A 44 -7.06 -7.13 -5.80
N VAL A 45 -8.08 -6.31 -5.60
CA VAL A 45 -9.34 -6.71 -4.97
C VAL A 45 -10.43 -6.68 -6.02
N ASP A 46 -11.13 -7.81 -6.18
CA ASP A 46 -12.30 -7.91 -7.03
C ASP A 46 -13.62 -7.76 -6.22
N ASP A 47 -13.62 -8.13 -4.93
CA ASP A 47 -14.77 -8.04 -4.01
C ASP A 47 -14.33 -7.59 -2.61
N LEU A 48 -15.16 -6.79 -1.92
CA LEU A 48 -14.91 -6.34 -0.54
C LEU A 48 -15.33 -7.41 0.48
N ASN A 49 -14.52 -7.61 1.50
CA ASN A 49 -14.87 -8.37 2.69
C ASN A 49 -15.57 -7.47 3.73
N GLU A 50 -16.26 -8.07 4.70
CA GLU A 50 -16.97 -7.36 5.77
C GLU A 50 -16.06 -6.50 6.66
N ASP A 51 -14.78 -6.87 6.76
CA ASP A 51 -13.78 -6.22 7.62
C ASP A 51 -12.85 -5.27 6.82
N ASP A 52 -13.13 -5.07 5.54
CA ASP A 52 -12.39 -4.14 4.69
C ASP A 52 -12.92 -2.71 4.85
N GLN A 53 -11.99 -1.75 4.89
CA GLN A 53 -12.27 -0.34 4.72
C GLN A 53 -11.83 0.12 3.34
N LEU A 54 -12.75 0.76 2.61
CA LEU A 54 -12.49 1.35 1.31
C LEU A 54 -12.19 2.84 1.45
N PHE A 55 -11.04 3.24 0.93
CA PHE A 55 -10.58 4.62 0.85
C PHE A 55 -10.47 5.03 -0.61
N SER A 56 -11.28 5.98 -1.05
CA SER A 56 -11.15 6.54 -2.39
C SER A 56 -10.14 7.69 -2.37
N ILE A 57 -9.02 7.51 -3.05
CA ILE A 57 -7.91 8.47 -3.17
C ILE A 57 -7.74 8.81 -4.65
N ASP A 58 -7.99 10.07 -5.02
CA ASP A 58 -7.80 10.59 -6.37
C ASP A 58 -8.29 9.65 -7.51
N ASP A 59 -9.53 9.15 -7.39
CA ASP A 59 -10.21 8.25 -8.35
C ASP A 59 -9.70 6.79 -8.37
N VAL A 60 -8.94 6.39 -7.34
CA VAL A 60 -8.53 5.01 -7.09
C VAL A 60 -9.11 4.54 -5.76
N ASN A 61 -9.57 3.28 -5.72
CA ASN A 61 -9.97 2.65 -4.47
C ASN A 61 -8.78 1.92 -3.84
N ILE A 62 -8.44 2.31 -2.62
CA ILE A 62 -7.50 1.62 -1.75
C ILE A 62 -8.29 0.90 -0.67
N ILE A 63 -8.07 -0.39 -0.52
CA ILE A 63 -8.76 -1.26 0.42
C ILE A 63 -7.79 -1.65 1.54
N ILE A 64 -8.23 -1.62 2.79
CA ILE A 64 -7.39 -1.98 3.94
C ILE A 64 -8.22 -2.79 4.92
N ASP A 65 -7.73 -3.95 5.35
CA ASP A 65 -8.40 -4.73 6.39
C ASP A 65 -8.17 -4.08 7.77
N THR A 66 -9.11 -4.25 8.70
CA THR A 66 -9.05 -3.59 10.02
C THR A 66 -7.79 -3.95 10.79
N LYS A 67 -7.23 -5.16 10.62
CA LYS A 67 -5.98 -5.56 11.30
C LYS A 67 -4.76 -4.86 10.71
N SER A 68 -4.72 -4.62 9.40
CA SER A 68 -3.62 -3.86 8.79
C SER A 68 -3.74 -2.36 9.08
N LEU A 69 -4.97 -1.83 9.24
CA LEU A 69 -5.22 -0.41 9.43
C LEU A 69 -4.43 0.19 10.62
N VAL A 70 -4.31 -0.54 11.73
CA VAL A 70 -3.57 -0.07 12.92
C VAL A 70 -2.07 0.14 12.67
N TYR A 71 -1.51 -0.54 11.68
CA TYR A 71 -0.10 -0.42 11.28
C TYR A 71 0.11 0.58 10.14
N LEU A 72 -0.96 0.88 9.40
CA LEU A 72 -0.95 1.72 8.19
C LEU A 72 -1.43 3.14 8.46
N GLU A 73 -1.86 3.46 9.68
CA GLU A 73 -2.35 4.79 10.01
C GLU A 73 -1.27 5.86 9.78
N GLY A 74 -1.58 6.85 8.95
CA GLY A 74 -0.69 7.94 8.58
C GLY A 74 0.37 7.58 7.54
N ILE A 75 0.27 6.40 6.92
CA ILE A 75 1.21 5.99 5.87
C ILE A 75 1.01 6.80 4.58
N GLU A 76 2.12 7.12 3.93
CA GLU A 76 2.14 7.68 2.58
C GLU A 76 2.72 6.65 1.59
N LEU A 77 1.99 6.38 0.52
CA LEU A 77 2.43 5.55 -0.59
C LEU A 77 2.97 6.42 -1.72
N ASP A 78 4.21 6.18 -2.11
CA ASP A 78 4.89 6.81 -3.24
C ASP A 78 5.30 5.77 -4.29
N PHE A 79 5.55 6.21 -5.52
CA PHE A 79 6.14 5.37 -6.57
C PHE A 79 7.40 6.03 -7.10
N VAL A 80 8.54 5.44 -6.75
CA VAL A 80 9.85 5.97 -7.10
C VAL A 80 10.42 5.23 -8.30
N LYS A 81 11.11 5.99 -9.16
CA LYS A 81 11.88 5.46 -10.28
C LYS A 81 13.31 5.95 -10.17
N GLU A 82 14.19 5.07 -9.73
CA GLU A 82 15.61 5.34 -9.49
C GLU A 82 16.47 4.53 -10.48
N GLY A 83 16.81 5.17 -11.60
CA GLY A 83 17.59 4.56 -12.67
C GLY A 83 16.83 3.41 -13.36
N LEU A 84 17.32 2.19 -13.20
CA LEU A 84 16.69 0.97 -13.71
C LEU A 84 15.69 0.35 -12.73
N ASN A 85 15.64 0.83 -11.49
CA ASN A 85 14.73 0.32 -10.47
C ASN A 85 13.48 1.20 -10.42
N GLU A 86 12.33 0.57 -10.35
CA GLU A 86 11.06 1.23 -10.09
C GLU A 86 10.27 0.42 -9.07
N GLY A 87 9.61 1.10 -8.14
CA GLY A 87 8.94 0.41 -7.04
C GLY A 87 8.09 1.34 -6.20
N PHE A 88 7.15 0.72 -5.48
CA PHE A 88 6.40 1.43 -4.46
C PHE A 88 7.27 1.63 -3.23
N LYS A 89 7.24 2.86 -2.71
CA LYS A 89 7.88 3.24 -1.47
C LYS A 89 6.81 3.59 -0.45
N PHE A 90 7.00 3.13 0.78
CA PHE A 90 6.03 3.27 1.85
C PHE A 90 6.66 4.09 2.97
N THR A 91 6.11 5.27 3.26
CA THR A 91 6.59 6.11 4.36
C THR A 91 5.63 5.99 5.53
N ASN A 92 6.02 5.24 6.57
CA ASN A 92 5.18 5.02 7.75
C ASN A 92 5.72 5.78 8.97
N PRO A 93 5.00 6.79 9.49
CA PRO A 93 5.44 7.54 10.67
C PRO A 93 5.51 6.68 11.95
N ASN A 94 4.84 5.52 11.97
CA ASN A 94 4.86 4.59 13.11
C ASN A 94 6.00 3.56 13.03
N ALA A 95 6.72 3.45 11.90
CA ALA A 95 7.82 2.52 11.76
C ALA A 95 9.05 3.00 12.55
N LYS A 96 9.58 2.16 13.43
CA LYS A 96 10.79 2.46 14.23
C LYS A 96 12.09 2.03 13.57
N GLY A 97 11.99 1.30 12.47
CA GLY A 97 13.10 0.87 11.63
C GLY A 97 12.60 0.30 10.32
N GLU A 98 13.21 0.71 9.23
CA GLU A 98 12.93 0.26 7.87
C GLU A 98 14.16 -0.50 7.34
N CYS A 99 13.94 -1.64 6.68
CA CYS A 99 15.03 -2.33 5.97
C CYS A 99 15.46 -1.47 4.78
N GLY A 100 16.75 -1.44 4.42
CA GLY A 100 17.29 -0.52 3.40
C GLY A 100 16.66 -0.56 2.00
N CYS A 101 15.74 -1.48 1.71
CA CYS A 101 14.92 -1.52 0.49
C CYS A 101 13.49 -0.97 0.64
N GLY A 102 13.03 -0.59 1.85
CA GLY A 102 11.69 -0.01 2.08
C GLY A 102 10.52 -1.00 2.06
N GLU A 103 10.75 -2.27 1.74
CA GLU A 103 9.71 -3.29 1.60
C GLU A 103 9.31 -3.96 2.92
N SER A 104 10.03 -3.68 4.02
CA SER A 104 9.82 -4.29 5.32
C SER A 104 10.22 -3.35 6.46
N PHE A 105 9.51 -3.44 7.57
CA PHE A 105 9.67 -2.56 8.73
C PHE A 105 9.37 -3.29 10.04
N ASN A 106 9.72 -2.62 11.14
CA ASN A 106 9.31 -3.01 12.49
C ASN A 106 8.66 -1.82 13.20
N VAL A 107 7.63 -2.10 14.01
CA VAL A 107 6.91 -1.12 14.84
C VAL A 107 7.22 -1.28 16.33
#